data_AF-A0A2E5PI54-F1
#
_entry.id   AF-A0A2E5PI54-F1
#
_cell.length_a   1.000
_cell.length_b   1.000
_cell.length_c   1.000
_cell.angle_alpha   90.00
_cell.angle_beta   90.00
_cell.angle_gamma   90.00
#
_symmetry.space_group_name_H-M   'P 1'
#
loop_
_entity.id
_entity.type
_entity.pdbx_description
1 polymer ?
#
loop_
_entity_poly.entity_id
_entity_poly.type
_entity_poly.pdbx_seq_one_letter_code
_entity_poly.pdbx_strand_id
1 'polypeptide(L)'
;WIPIAFDLARTRRSISDVRERMEANGRDPDQLTTSILYLPEETGEDTVLEALDCGADRVILRVPTEDEKTVLAFMDRFQKFTG
;
A
#
# COMPACT_ATOMS: atom_id res chain seq x y z
N TRP A 1 2.55 18.31 4.98
CA TRP A 1 2.80 18.19 3.53
C TRP A 1 3.08 16.72 3.25
N ILE A 2 2.11 16.00 2.70
CA ILE A 2 2.29 14.60 2.28
C ILE A 2 2.54 14.68 0.77
N PRO A 3 3.68 14.20 0.23
CA PRO A 3 3.92 14.27 -1.20
C PRO A 3 2.82 13.51 -1.95
N ILE A 4 2.08 14.23 -2.80
CA ILE A 4 0.92 13.74 -3.59
C ILE A 4 1.35 12.84 -4.76
N ALA A 5 2.64 12.65 -4.99
CA ALA A 5 3.14 11.68 -5.96
C ALA A 5 3.48 10.36 -5.25
N PHE A 6 2.47 9.51 -5.08
CA PHE A 6 2.70 8.11 -4.71
C PHE A 6 3.41 7.42 -5.89
N ASP A 7 4.72 7.22 -5.75
CA ASP A 7 5.56 6.54 -6.74
C ASP A 7 5.91 5.15 -6.20
N LEU A 8 5.31 4.13 -6.81
CA LEU A 8 5.51 2.73 -6.46
C LEU A 8 6.94 2.25 -6.71
N ALA A 9 7.57 2.73 -7.79
CA ALA A 9 8.96 2.36 -8.09
C ALA A 9 9.93 2.95 -7.06
N ARG A 10 9.69 4.19 -6.62
CA ARG A 10 10.45 4.78 -5.52
C ARG A 10 10.19 4.05 -4.20
N THR A 11 8.94 3.74 -3.89
CA THR A 11 8.56 3.03 -2.65
C THR A 11 9.25 1.67 -2.58
N ARG A 12 9.21 0.88 -3.65
CA ARG A 12 9.91 -0.42 -3.74
C ARG A 12 11.40 -0.29 -3.47
N ARG A 13 12.08 0.69 -4.10
CA ARG A 13 13.51 0.95 -3.85
C ARG A 13 13.78 1.32 -2.39
N SER A 14 12.94 2.16 -1.79
CA SER A 14 13.09 2.56 -0.38
C SER A 14 12.90 1.40 0.59
N ILE A 15 11.96 0.48 0.32
CA ILE A 15 11.78 -0.73 1.15
C ILE A 15 13.03 -1.61 1.08
N SER A 16 13.60 -1.84 -0.11
CA SER A 16 14.83 -2.62 -0.29
C SER A 16 16.01 -2.00 0.46
N ASP A 17 16.25 -0.70 0.27
CA ASP A 17 17.36 0.02 0.92
C ASP A 17 17.26 -0.02 2.45
N VAL A 18 16.06 0.07 3.02
CA VAL A 18 15.87 -0.06 4.48
C VAL A 18 16.18 -1.48 4.95
N ARG A 19 15.72 -2.51 4.24
CA ARG A 19 16.01 -3.92 4.58
C ARG A 19 17.51 -4.21 4.53
N GLU A 20 18.19 -3.81 3.46
CA GLU A 20 19.66 -3.95 3.31
C GLU A 20 20.42 -3.26 4.44
N ARG A 21 19.99 -2.05 4.84
CA ARG A 21 20.59 -1.34 5.99
C ARG A 21 20.32 -2.04 7.31
N MET A 22 19.16 -2.66 7.50
CA MET A 22 18.88 -3.45 8.71
C MET A 22 19.86 -4.61 8.82
N GLU A 23 20.06 -5.39 7.75
CA GLU A 23 21.03 -6.49 7.72
C GLU A 23 22.44 -6.00 8.03
N ALA A 24 22.89 -4.92 7.36
CA ALA A 24 24.21 -4.34 7.55
C ALA A 24 24.48 -3.86 8.99
N ASN A 25 23.42 -3.53 9.73
CA ASN A 25 23.51 -3.11 11.14
C ASN A 25 23.19 -4.25 12.13
N GLY A 26 23.16 -5.51 11.68
CA GLY A 26 22.89 -6.66 12.53
C GLY A 26 21.45 -6.75 13.04
N ARG A 27 20.50 -6.13 12.33
CA ARG A 27 19.06 -6.20 12.62
C ARG A 27 18.38 -7.16 11.64
N ASP A 28 17.38 -7.87 12.14
CA ASP A 28 16.54 -8.77 11.35
C ASP A 28 15.54 -7.98 10.48
N PRO A 29 15.64 -8.02 9.14
CA PRO A 29 14.72 -7.32 8.23
C PRO A 29 13.28 -7.79 8.32
N ASP A 30 13.02 -9.02 8.76
CA ASP A 30 11.67 -9.57 8.84
C ASP A 30 10.85 -8.95 9.98
N GLN A 31 11.50 -8.21 10.87
CA GLN A 31 10.85 -7.37 11.87
C GLN A 31 10.29 -6.06 11.29
N LEU A 32 10.63 -5.70 10.05
CA LEU A 32 10.10 -4.53 9.38
C LEU A 32 8.72 -4.84 8.80
N THR A 33 7.69 -4.30 9.43
CA THR A 33 6.35 -4.22 8.82
C THR A 33 6.19 -2.90 8.06
N THR A 34 5.68 -2.98 6.85
CA THR A 34 5.47 -1.89 5.92
C THR A 34 4.01 -1.79 5.53
N SER A 35 3.54 -0.57 5.28
CA SER A 35 2.15 -0.34 4.88
C SER A 35 2.12 0.80 3.88
N ILE A 36 1.42 0.58 2.77
CA ILE A 36 1.09 1.63 1.82
C ILE A 36 -0.26 2.19 2.22
N LEU A 37 -0.30 3.48 2.55
CA LEU A 37 -1.51 4.20 2.91
C LEU A 37 -1.85 5.18 1.80
N TYR A 38 -3.14 5.44 1.58
CA TYR A 38 -3.63 6.49 0.68
C TYR A 38 -3.34 6.24 -0.80
N LEU A 39 -4.03 5.26 -1.38
CA LEU A 39 -4.31 5.35 -2.82
C LEU A 39 -5.44 6.40 -3.05
N PRO A 40 -5.42 7.16 -4.16
CA PRO A 40 -6.40 8.22 -4.45
C PRO A 40 -7.87 7.74 -4.43
N GLU A 41 -8.81 8.68 -4.40
CA GLU A 41 -10.26 8.38 -4.42
C GLU A 41 -10.67 7.58 -5.67
N GLU A 42 -9.98 7.82 -6.81
CA GLU A 42 -10.12 7.08 -8.06
C GLU A 42 -9.08 5.95 -8.22
N THR A 43 -8.88 5.14 -7.17
CA THR A 43 -7.95 4.00 -7.27
C THR A 43 -8.55 2.88 -8.09
N GLY A 44 -7.91 2.54 -9.20
CA GLY A 44 -8.20 1.34 -9.97
C GLY A 44 -7.66 0.07 -9.31
N GLU A 45 -8.24 -1.08 -9.65
CA GLU A 45 -7.76 -2.37 -9.14
C GLU A 45 -6.32 -2.68 -9.55
N ASP A 46 -5.93 -2.28 -10.76
CA ASP A 46 -4.55 -2.42 -11.25
C ASP A 46 -3.55 -1.69 -10.35
N THR A 47 -3.91 -0.48 -9.89
CA THR A 47 -3.06 0.28 -8.96
C THR A 47 -2.96 -0.40 -7.59
N VAL A 48 -4.04 -1.06 -7.13
CA VAL A 48 -4.00 -1.86 -5.89
C VAL A 48 -3.08 -3.06 -6.05
N LEU A 49 -3.18 -3.77 -7.17
CA LEU A 49 -2.32 -4.91 -7.49
C LEU A 49 -0.84 -4.50 -7.55
N GLU A 50 -0.53 -3.42 -8.27
CA GLU A 50 0.84 -2.89 -8.34
C GLU A 50 1.36 -2.45 -6.96
N ALA A 51 0.47 -1.94 -6.09
CA ALA A 51 0.83 -1.58 -4.72
C ALA A 51 1.07 -2.80 -3.82
N LEU A 52 0.32 -3.88 -3.99
CA LEU A 52 0.58 -5.15 -3.30
C LEU A 52 1.93 -5.75 -3.77
N ASP A 53 2.23 -5.65 -5.06
CA ASP A 53 3.50 -6.10 -5.65
C ASP A 53 4.69 -5.16 -5.34
N CYS A 54 4.47 -4.08 -4.59
CA CYS A 54 5.52 -3.15 -4.17
C CYS A 54 6.47 -3.75 -3.12
N GLY A 55 6.10 -4.89 -2.52
CA GLY A 55 6.81 -5.49 -1.39
C GLY A 55 6.37 -4.91 -0.03
N ALA A 56 5.20 -4.26 0.01
CA ALA A 56 4.56 -3.86 1.25
C ALA A 56 3.74 -5.00 1.84
N ASP A 57 3.70 -5.11 3.18
CA ASP A 57 2.93 -6.19 3.83
C ASP A 57 1.42 -5.97 3.77
N ARG A 58 0.99 -4.71 3.59
CA ARG A 58 -0.43 -4.36 3.45
C ARG A 58 -0.61 -3.06 2.67
N VAL A 59 -1.77 -2.96 2.01
CA VAL A 59 -2.25 -1.73 1.37
C VAL A 59 -3.53 -1.29 2.08
N ILE A 60 -3.61 -0.01 2.43
CA ILE A 60 -4.74 0.59 3.13
C ILE A 60 -5.37 1.63 2.19
N LEU A 61 -6.58 1.31 1.73
CA LEU A 61 -7.35 2.15 0.82
C LEU A 61 -8.16 3.20 1.58
N ARG A 62 -8.31 4.38 0.98
CA ARG A 62 -9.27 5.37 1.46
C ARG A 62 -10.66 4.93 1.01
N VAL A 63 -11.53 4.64 1.96
CA VAL A 63 -12.94 4.34 1.70
C VAL A 63 -13.66 5.66 1.35
N PRO A 64 -14.53 5.66 0.32
CA PRO A 64 -15.37 6.81 0.01
C PRO A 64 -16.26 7.20 1.22
N THR A 65 -16.70 8.46 1.30
CA THR A 65 -17.48 8.98 2.45
C THR A 65 -18.89 9.44 2.09
N GLU A 66 -19.40 8.99 0.94
CA GLU A 66 -20.73 9.28 0.42
C GLU A 66 -21.79 8.39 1.09
N ASP A 67 -22.80 7.94 0.34
CA ASP A 67 -23.89 7.11 0.83
C ASP A 67 -23.47 5.63 1.03
N GLU A 68 -24.27 4.92 1.82
CA GLU A 68 -24.05 3.50 2.15
C GLU A 68 -23.87 2.62 0.91
N LYS A 69 -24.66 2.83 -0.14
CA LYS A 69 -24.58 2.01 -1.35
C LYS A 69 -23.23 2.19 -2.05
N THR A 70 -22.73 3.43 -2.10
CA THR A 70 -21.42 3.75 -2.67
C THR A 70 -20.29 3.10 -1.86
N VAL A 71 -20.35 3.18 -0.53
CA VAL A 71 -19.37 2.57 0.37
C VAL A 71 -19.36 1.04 0.25
N LEU A 72 -20.53 0.39 0.28
CA LEU A 72 -20.64 -1.06 0.18
C LEU A 72 -20.13 -1.57 -1.18
N ALA A 73 -20.50 -0.90 -2.28
CA ALA A 73 -20.00 -1.25 -3.61
C ALA A 73 -18.47 -1.13 -3.71
N PHE A 74 -17.87 -0.13 -3.05
CA PHE A 74 -16.42 -0.01 -2.94
C PHE A 74 -15.80 -1.17 -2.16
N MET A 75 -16.38 -1.53 -1.01
CA MET A 75 -15.88 -2.64 -0.19
C MET A 75 -15.95 -3.97 -0.94
N ASP A 76 -17.09 -4.28 -1.58
CA ASP A 76 -17.29 -5.50 -2.37
C ASP A 76 -16.27 -5.60 -3.51
N ARG A 77 -15.96 -4.48 -4.17
CA ARG A 77 -14.99 -4.43 -5.27
C ARG A 77 -13.60 -4.87 -4.85
N PHE A 78 -13.15 -4.45 -3.66
CA PHE A 78 -11.79 -4.71 -3.17
C PHE A 78 -11.69 -5.89 -2.20
N GLN A 79 -12.81 -6.47 -1.75
CA GLN A 79 -12.83 -7.64 -0.86
C GLN A 79 -12.00 -8.81 -1.41
N LYS A 80 -11.95 -9.00 -2.73
CA LYS A 80 -11.15 -10.06 -3.37
C LYS A 80 -9.64 -9.96 -3.12
N PHE A 81 -9.15 -8.83 -2.64
CA PHE A 81 -7.74 -8.60 -2.29
C PHE A 81 -7.49 -8.71 -0.78
N THR A 82 -8.51 -8.97 0.03
CA THR A 82 -8.34 -9.26 1.46
C THR A 82 -8.09 -10.76 1.64
N GLY A 83 -6.93 -11.12 2.20
CA GLY A 83 -6.51 -12.49 2.50
C GLY A 83 -5.88 -12.57 3.88
#